data_AF-A0A938MRK5-F1
#
_entry.id   AF-A0A938MRK5-F1
#
_cell.length_a   1.000
_cell.length_b   1.000
_cell.length_c   1.000
_cell.angle_alpha   90.00
_cell.angle_beta   90.00
_cell.angle_gamma   90.00
#
_symmetry.space_group_name_H-M   'P 1'
#
loop_
_entity.id
_entity.type
_entity.pdbx_description
1 polymer ?
#
loop_
_entity_poly.entity_id
_entity_poly.type
_entity_poly.pdbx_seq_one_letter_code
_entity_poly.pdbx_strand_id
1 'polypeptide(L)'
;MERPMNTPRLPQTDSIQELAKFWDTHDVTEFEDELEEVRERVFERAAEITVHLETKEAEAVRRMAESRGVADSELIRLWVLERISTP
;
A
#
# COMPACT_ATOMS: atom_id res chain seq x y z
N MET A 1 -29.04 -24.74 -27.50
CA MET A 1 -27.57 -24.80 -27.66
C MET A 1 -26.97 -24.77 -26.28
N GLU A 2 -26.20 -25.81 -25.95
CA GLU A 2 -25.61 -26.05 -24.65
C GLU A 2 -24.60 -24.93 -24.33
N ARG A 3 -24.62 -24.39 -23.10
CA ARG A 3 -23.59 -23.46 -22.63
C ARG A 3 -22.31 -24.28 -22.48
N PRO A 4 -21.18 -23.96 -23.14
CA PRO A 4 -19.96 -24.70 -22.88
C PRO A 4 -19.61 -24.49 -21.40
N MET A 5 -19.38 -25.59 -20.68
CA MET A 5 -18.86 -25.56 -19.32
C MET A 5 -17.46 -24.95 -19.40
N ASN A 6 -17.38 -23.63 -19.22
CA ASN A 6 -16.13 -22.89 -19.28
C ASN A 6 -15.31 -23.30 -18.05
N THR A 7 -14.28 -24.10 -18.28
CA THR A 7 -13.29 -24.38 -17.23
C THR A 7 -12.60 -23.05 -16.96
N PRO A 8 -12.49 -22.58 -15.70
CA PRO A 8 -11.85 -21.30 -15.43
C PRO A 8 -10.42 -21.33 -15.98
N ARG A 9 -10.09 -20.36 -16.84
CA ARG A 9 -8.75 -20.25 -17.44
C ARG A 9 -7.77 -19.59 -16.47
N LEU A 10 -8.30 -18.83 -15.50
CA LEU A 10 -7.54 -18.27 -14.39
C LEU A 10 -7.24 -19.34 -13.33
N PRO A 11 -6.01 -19.35 -12.75
CA PRO A 11 -5.63 -20.29 -11.71
C PRO A 11 -6.40 -20.04 -10.40
N GLN A 12 -6.90 -21.10 -9.79
CA GLN A 12 -7.58 -21.08 -8.49
C GLN A 12 -6.54 -21.32 -7.37
N THR A 13 -5.80 -20.29 -7.00
CA THR A 13 -4.73 -20.37 -5.98
C THR A 13 -4.57 -19.05 -5.24
N ASP A 14 -4.22 -19.12 -3.95
CA ASP A 14 -3.86 -17.97 -3.12
C ASP A 14 -2.32 -17.74 -3.08
N SER A 15 -1.55 -18.55 -3.82
CA SER A 15 -0.10 -18.47 -3.86
C SER A 15 0.38 -17.35 -4.78
N ILE A 16 0.97 -16.29 -4.19
CA ILE A 16 1.55 -15.16 -4.93
C ILE A 16 2.58 -15.64 -5.96
N GLN A 17 3.41 -16.63 -5.60
CA GLN A 17 4.45 -17.16 -6.48
C GLN A 17 3.88 -17.90 -7.69
N GLU A 18 2.75 -18.60 -7.53
CA GLU A 18 2.08 -19.29 -8.64
C GLU A 18 1.40 -18.29 -9.58
N LEU A 19 0.73 -17.29 -9.01
CA LEU A 19 0.13 -16.20 -9.79
C LEU A 19 1.19 -15.42 -10.59
N ALA A 20 2.34 -15.11 -9.98
CA ALA A 20 3.44 -14.43 -10.67
C ALA A 20 3.94 -15.24 -11.88
N LYS A 21 4.23 -16.54 -11.69
CA LYS A 21 4.66 -17.43 -12.77
C LYS A 21 3.63 -17.56 -13.89
N PHE A 22 2.34 -17.54 -13.54
CA PHE A 22 1.26 -17.57 -14.53
C PHE A 22 1.27 -16.31 -15.39
N TRP A 23 1.36 -15.13 -14.77
CA TRP A 23 1.37 -13.85 -15.48
C TRP A 23 2.69 -13.55 -16.21
N ASP A 24 3.79 -14.23 -15.89
CA ASP A 24 5.04 -14.15 -16.67
C ASP A 24 4.87 -14.67 -18.12
N THR A 25 3.89 -15.54 -18.37
CA THR A 25 3.69 -16.19 -19.67
C THR A 25 2.33 -15.94 -20.32
N HIS A 26 1.41 -15.24 -19.64
CA HIS A 26 0.05 -14.99 -20.13
C HIS A 26 -0.25 -13.50 -20.14
N ASP A 27 -0.94 -13.03 -21.18
CA ASP A 27 -1.38 -11.64 -21.27
C ASP A 27 -2.72 -11.45 -20.55
N VAL A 28 -2.84 -10.38 -19.75
CA VAL A 28 -4.07 -10.09 -18.99
C VAL A 28 -5.29 -9.90 -19.89
N THR A 29 -5.11 -9.39 -21.11
CA THR A 29 -6.19 -9.15 -22.07
C THR A 29 -6.85 -10.45 -22.55
N GLU A 30 -6.18 -11.60 -22.43
CA GLU A 30 -6.75 -12.90 -22.79
C GLU A 30 -7.90 -13.32 -21.85
N PHE A 31 -8.00 -12.70 -20.67
CA PHE A 31 -8.93 -13.06 -19.60
C PHE A 31 -9.98 -11.98 -19.33
N GLU A 32 -10.17 -10.98 -20.20
CA GLU A 32 -11.12 -9.88 -19.99
C GLU A 32 -12.54 -10.35 -19.60
N ASP A 33 -13.03 -11.44 -20.20
CA ASP A 33 -14.35 -12.01 -19.91
C ASP A 33 -14.46 -12.68 -18.52
N GLU A 34 -13.34 -12.95 -17.85
CA GLU A 34 -13.25 -13.60 -16.53
C GLU A 34 -12.82 -12.62 -15.43
N LEU A 35 -12.41 -11.40 -15.77
CA LEU A 35 -11.96 -10.38 -14.83
C LEU A 35 -13.09 -9.41 -14.48
N GLU A 36 -13.16 -9.01 -13.21
CA GLU A 36 -14.07 -7.98 -12.74
C GLU A 36 -13.28 -6.69 -12.43
N GLU A 37 -13.77 -5.55 -12.91
CA GLU A 37 -13.18 -4.25 -12.60
C GLU A 37 -13.42 -3.89 -11.12
N VAL A 38 -12.35 -3.89 -10.33
CA VAL A 38 -12.40 -3.39 -8.95
C VAL A 38 -12.27 -1.87 -8.97
N ARG A 39 -13.39 -1.17 -8.73
CA ARG A 39 -13.46 0.31 -8.69
C ARG A 39 -12.95 0.91 -7.38
N GLU A 40 -12.86 0.10 -6.35
CA GLU A 40 -12.33 0.51 -5.04
C GLU A 40 -10.80 0.51 -5.05
N ARG A 41 -10.19 1.41 -4.30
CA ARG A 41 -8.73 1.44 -4.18
C ARG A 41 -8.27 0.27 -3.31
N VAL A 42 -7.80 -0.80 -3.96
CA VAL A 42 -7.17 -1.94 -3.28
C VAL A 42 -5.78 -1.61 -2.71
N PHE A 43 -5.12 -0.56 -3.22
CA PHE A 43 -3.88 -0.02 -2.67
C PHE A 43 -4.12 1.36 -2.09
N GLU A 44 -4.33 1.43 -0.77
CA GLU A 44 -4.30 2.69 -0.04
C GLU A 44 -2.84 3.10 0.16
N ARG A 45 -2.40 4.16 -0.53
CA ARG A 45 -1.17 4.86 -0.13
C ARG A 45 -1.43 5.46 1.25
N ALA A 46 -0.47 5.29 2.16
CA ALA A 46 -0.55 5.91 3.47
C ALA A 46 -0.90 7.40 3.31
N ALA A 47 -1.80 7.91 4.15
CA ALA A 47 -2.12 9.33 4.16
C ALA A 47 -0.86 10.12 4.57
N GLU A 48 -0.29 10.85 3.62
CA GLU A 48 0.88 11.70 3.85
C GLU A 48 0.45 13.13 4.15
N ILE A 49 1.00 13.71 5.22
CA ILE A 49 0.79 15.11 5.58
C ILE A 49 2.14 15.81 5.46
N THR A 50 2.20 16.85 4.64
CA THR A 50 3.37 17.74 4.59
C THR A 50 3.19 18.89 5.57
N VAL A 51 4.13 19.04 6.51
CA VAL A 51 4.15 20.13 7.47
C VAL A 51 5.33 21.04 7.14
N HIS A 52 5.06 22.33 6.93
CA HIS A 52 6.11 23.32 6.76
C HIS A 52 6.65 23.73 8.14
N LEU A 53 7.95 23.55 8.32
CA LEU A 53 8.70 23.99 9.50
C LEU A 53 9.76 25.00 9.05
N GLU A 54 10.01 26.01 9.87
CA GLU A 54 11.19 26.85 9.66
C GLU A 54 12.47 26.01 9.81
N THR A 55 13.57 26.44 9.17
CA THR A 55 14.85 25.73 9.22
C THR A 55 15.28 25.40 10.65
N LYS A 56 15.15 26.36 11.57
CA LYS A 56 15.52 26.20 12.98
C LYS A 56 14.68 25.14 13.71
N GLU A 57 13.42 24.99 13.32
CA GLU A 57 12.47 24.05 13.91
C GLU A 57 12.75 22.64 13.40
N ALA A 58 12.92 22.49 12.08
CA ALA A 58 13.28 21.21 11.47
C ALA A 58 14.61 20.67 12.03
N GLU A 59 15.62 21.52 12.20
CA GLU A 59 16.88 21.12 12.83
C GLU A 59 16.73 20.71 14.29
N ALA A 60 15.84 21.37 15.04
CA ALA A 60 15.57 20.99 16.42
C ALA A 60 14.93 19.60 16.50
N VAL A 61 13.96 19.31 15.63
CA VAL A 61 13.35 17.97 15.53
C VAL A 61 14.41 16.93 15.17
N ARG A 62 15.25 17.22 14.17
CA ARG A 62 16.31 16.31 13.74
C ARG A 62 17.26 15.93 14.86
N ARG A 63 17.78 16.94 15.59
CA ARG A 63 18.68 16.70 16.74
C ARG A 63 18.00 15.86 17.83
N MET A 64 16.72 16.11 18.09
CA MET A 64 15.96 15.32 19.06
C MET A 64 15.78 13.87 18.60
N ALA A 65 15.46 13.66 17.32
CA ALA A 65 15.27 12.34 16.73
C ALA A 65 16.60 11.54 16.74
N GLU A 66 17.70 12.18 16.33
CA GLU A 66 19.05 11.60 16.36
C GLU A 66 19.47 11.18 17.77
N SER A 67 19.24 12.03 18.78
CA SER A 67 19.55 11.68 20.18
C SER A 67 18.76 10.47 20.71
N ARG A 68 17.62 10.16 20.07
CA ARG A 68 16.74 9.04 20.41
C ARG A 68 16.93 7.84 19.46
N GLY A 69 17.77 7.96 18.44
CA GLY A 69 18.02 6.92 17.44
C GLY A 69 16.83 6.61 16.53
N VAL A 70 15.91 7.56 16.34
CA VAL A 70 14.70 7.41 15.50
C VAL A 70 14.72 8.38 14.33
N ALA A 71 13.87 8.15 13.33
CA ALA A 71 13.69 9.09 12.22
C ALA A 71 12.88 10.33 12.64
N ASP A 72 13.12 11.47 12.00
CA ASP A 72 12.39 12.73 12.25
C ASP A 72 10.87 12.54 12.13
N SER A 73 10.42 11.83 11.09
CA SER A 73 9.01 11.53 10.83
C SER A 73 8.40 10.63 11.91
N GLU A 74 9.17 9.70 12.47
CA GLU A 74 8.72 8.82 13.55
C GLU A 74 8.54 9.61 14.85
N LEU A 75 9.48 10.50 15.18
CA LEU A 75 9.37 11.39 16.33
C LEU A 75 8.14 12.30 16.24
N ILE A 76 7.93 12.92 15.06
CA ILE A 76 6.75 13.76 14.81
C ILE A 76 5.46 12.95 14.95
N ARG A 77 5.42 11.73 14.39
CA ARG A 77 4.27 10.84 14.51
C ARG A 77 3.95 10.51 15.96
N LEU A 78 4.96 10.24 16.79
CA LEU A 78 4.78 9.98 18.22
C LEU A 78 4.15 11.19 18.94
N TRP A 79 4.62 12.41 18.68
CA TRP A 79 4.01 13.61 19.24
C TRP A 79 2.56 13.82 18.81
N VAL A 80 2.25 13.55 17.54
CA VAL A 80 0.85 13.61 17.06
C VAL A 80 -0.01 12.62 17.84
N LEU A 81 0.44 11.38 17.98
CA LEU A 81 -0.26 10.34 18.74
C LEU A 81 -0.47 10.74 20.21
N GLU A 82 0.55 11.27 20.88
CA GLU A 82 0.45 11.77 22.25
C GLU A 82 -0.66 12.83 22.40
N ARG A 83 -0.85 13.69 21.40
CA ARG A 83 -1.87 14.76 21.44
C ARG A 83 -3.27 14.27 21.11
N ILE A 84 -3.42 13.33 20.20
CA ILE A 84 -4.75 12.84 19.77
C ILE A 84 -5.26 11.66 20.60
N SER A 85 -4.40 10.97 21.33
CA SER A 85 -4.77 9.86 22.23
C SER A 85 -5.13 10.31 23.65
N THR A 86 -5.29 11.62 23.88
CA THR A 86 -5.88 12.13 25.12
C THR A 86 -7.41 11.92 25.05
N PRO A 87 -8.06 11.29 26.05
CA PRO A 87 -9.50 11.00 26.03
C PRO A 87 -10.38 12.26 26.00
#